data_AF-A0A653K8Y4-F1
#
_entry.id   AF-A0A653K8Y4-F1
#
_cell.length_a   1.000
_cell.length_b   1.000
_cell.length_c   1.000
_cell.angle_alpha   90.00
_cell.angle_beta   90.00
_cell.angle_gamma   90.00
#
_symmetry.space_group_name_H-M   'P 1'
#
loop_
_entity.id
_entity.type
_entity.pdbx_description
1 polymer ?
#
loop_
_entity_poly.entity_id
_entity_poly.type
_entity_poly.pdbx_seq_one_letter_code
_entity_poly.pdbx_strand_id
1 'polypeptide(L)'
;MPNITYSGPQAAFSFDGLQIGKGQAIPVTANELSHLQKGKAFKSLVDKGEIEISNDGKRQGAGRGSTEKQNDAGKDSSTLDAVKAELKELGVTFSDDETLEQLQAKLAQAKE
;
A
#
# COMPACT_ATOMS: atom_id res chain seq x y z
N MET A 1 -20.82 10.40 3.33
CA MET A 1 -19.97 11.59 3.03
C MET A 1 -18.58 11.10 2.70
N PRO A 2 -17.85 11.65 1.71
CA PRO A 2 -16.51 11.18 1.40
C PRO A 2 -15.52 11.54 2.50
N ASN A 3 -14.66 10.59 2.86
CA ASN A 3 -13.60 10.76 3.84
C ASN A 3 -12.25 10.57 3.14
N ILE A 4 -11.28 11.42 3.49
CA ILE A 4 -9.90 11.32 2.99
C ILE A 4 -9.00 10.90 4.14
N THR A 5 -8.17 9.89 3.91
CA THR A 5 -7.15 9.43 4.86
C THR A 5 -5.78 9.62 4.26
N TYR A 6 -4.86 10.25 5.01
CA TYR A 6 -3.47 10.40 4.59
C TYR A 6 -2.59 9.35 5.26
N SER A 7 -1.84 8.58 4.50
CA SER A 7 -0.97 7.48 4.96
C SER A 7 0.48 7.61 4.46
N GLY A 8 0.87 8.80 4.00
CA GLY A 8 2.21 9.04 3.47
C GLY A 8 3.33 9.03 4.52
N PRO A 9 4.60 9.24 4.09
CA PRO A 9 5.76 9.23 4.96
C PRO A 9 5.87 10.50 5.80
N GLN A 10 5.19 11.59 5.43
CA GLN A 10 5.18 12.84 6.20
C GLN A 10 4.19 12.77 7.37
N ALA A 11 4.37 13.65 8.36
CA ALA A 11 3.49 13.72 9.53
C ALA A 11 2.08 14.25 9.21
N ALA A 12 1.97 15.11 8.19
CA ALA A 12 0.71 15.67 7.73
C ALA A 12 0.80 16.09 6.26
N PHE A 13 -0.35 16.16 5.60
CA PHE A 13 -0.54 16.71 4.27
C PHE A 13 -1.47 17.91 4.34
N SER A 14 -1.05 19.04 3.77
CA SER A 14 -1.86 20.24 3.69
C SER A 14 -2.09 20.59 2.23
N PHE A 15 -3.35 20.76 1.84
CA PHE A 15 -3.71 21.16 0.48
C PHE A 15 -4.97 21.99 0.49
N ASP A 16 -4.91 23.15 -0.18
CA ASP A 16 -6.05 24.06 -0.32
C ASP A 16 -6.69 24.47 1.02
N GLY A 17 -5.85 24.71 2.04
CA GLY A 17 -6.28 25.07 3.39
C GLY A 17 -6.77 23.90 4.26
N LEU A 18 -6.87 22.70 3.70
CA LEU A 18 -7.24 21.47 4.40
C LEU A 18 -5.99 20.76 4.90
N GLN A 19 -5.88 20.51 6.21
CA GLN A 19 -4.77 19.77 6.81
C GLN A 19 -5.23 18.39 7.27
N ILE A 20 -4.53 17.36 6.83
CA ILE A 20 -4.80 15.94 7.14
C ILE A 20 -3.57 15.37 7.84
N GLY A 21 -3.72 14.93 9.09
CA GLY A 21 -2.68 14.20 9.79
C GLY A 21 -2.48 12.79 9.23
N LYS A 22 -1.29 12.22 9.41
CA LYS A 22 -1.03 10.83 9.06
C LYS A 22 -1.94 9.88 9.87
N GLY A 23 -2.57 8.94 9.19
CA GLY A 23 -3.55 8.00 9.76
C GLY A 23 -4.89 8.64 10.14
N GLN A 24 -5.08 9.93 9.84
CA GLN A 24 -6.30 10.65 10.18
C GLN A 24 -7.27 10.63 8.99
N ALA A 25 -8.49 10.16 9.25
CA ALA A 25 -9.60 10.29 8.33
C ALA A 25 -10.32 11.62 8.58
N ILE A 26 -10.40 12.47 7.57
CA ILE A 26 -11.19 13.70 7.63
C ILE A 26 -12.39 13.62 6.68
N PRO A 27 -13.59 13.99 7.15
CA PRO A 27 -14.74 14.10 6.26
C PRO A 27 -14.59 15.35 5.39
N VAL A 28 -14.84 15.19 4.10
CA VAL A 28 -14.86 16.27 3.12
C VAL A 28 -16.17 16.22 2.34
N THR A 29 -16.57 17.34 1.76
CA THR A 29 -17.68 17.37 0.82
C THR A 29 -17.27 16.82 -0.55
N ALA A 30 -18.23 16.38 -1.35
CA ALA A 30 -17.96 15.91 -2.72
C ALA A 30 -17.35 17.00 -3.61
N ASN A 31 -17.68 18.27 -3.36
CA ASN A 31 -17.12 19.41 -4.09
C ASN A 31 -15.65 19.64 -3.74
N GLU A 32 -15.31 19.61 -2.44
CA GLU A 32 -13.92 19.66 -1.97
C GLU A 32 -13.10 18.50 -2.52
N LEU A 33 -13.60 17.26 -2.43
CA LEU A 33 -12.92 16.10 -2.99
C LEU A 33 -12.64 16.26 -4.49
N SER A 34 -13.61 16.75 -5.26
CA SER A 34 -13.47 17.01 -6.69
C SER A 34 -12.44 18.12 -6.99
N HIS A 35 -12.33 19.10 -6.10
CA HIS A 35 -11.32 20.16 -6.18
C HIS A 35 -9.92 19.61 -5.89
N LEU A 36 -9.77 18.82 -4.82
CA LEU A 36 -8.55 18.14 -4.44
C LEU A 36 -8.04 17.23 -5.56
N GLN A 37 -8.92 16.42 -6.17
CA GLN A 37 -8.59 15.54 -7.30
C GLN A 37 -8.12 16.27 -8.57
N LYS A 38 -8.40 17.57 -8.72
CA LYS A 38 -7.85 18.37 -9.82
C LYS A 38 -6.38 18.75 -9.56
N GLY A 39 -5.96 18.80 -8.30
CA GLY A 39 -4.59 19.07 -7.89
C GLY A 39 -3.62 17.96 -8.33
N LYS A 40 -2.54 18.34 -9.01
CA LYS A 40 -1.47 17.38 -9.38
C LYS A 40 -0.87 16.68 -8.17
N ALA A 41 -0.62 17.42 -7.08
CA ALA A 41 -0.05 16.85 -5.86
C ALA A 41 -0.95 15.76 -5.26
N PHE A 42 -2.25 16.05 -5.14
CA PHE A 42 -3.23 15.10 -4.61
C PHE A 42 -3.33 13.85 -5.48
N LYS A 43 -3.40 14.01 -6.81
CA LYS A 43 -3.38 12.88 -7.75
C LYS A 43 -2.14 12.01 -7.58
N SER A 44 -0.96 12.60 -7.49
CA SER A 44 0.28 11.85 -7.27
C SER A 44 0.28 11.11 -5.93
N LEU A 45 -0.34 11.66 -4.90
CA LEU A 45 -0.44 10.98 -3.60
C LEU A 45 -1.43 9.83 -3.61
N VAL A 46 -2.57 9.99 -4.30
CA VAL A 46 -3.52 8.88 -4.52
C VAL A 46 -2.87 7.79 -5.36
N ASP A 47 -2.15 8.14 -6.42
CA ASP A 47 -1.44 7.20 -7.30
C ASP A 47 -0.33 6.43 -6.57
N LYS A 48 0.37 7.09 -5.64
CA LYS A 48 1.35 6.47 -4.74
C LYS A 48 0.73 5.65 -3.61
N GLY A 49 -0.59 5.69 -3.43
CA GLY A 49 -1.27 5.06 -2.29
C GLY A 49 -1.06 5.79 -0.95
N GLU A 50 -0.57 7.03 -0.97
CA GLU A 50 -0.42 7.87 0.22
C GLU A 50 -1.73 8.54 0.65
N ILE A 51 -2.74 8.62 -0.23
CA ILE A 51 -4.08 9.13 0.09
C ILE A 51 -5.15 8.10 -0.29
N GLU A 52 -6.01 7.75 0.67
CA GLU A 52 -7.20 6.93 0.45
C GLU A 52 -8.47 7.79 0.53
N ILE A 53 -9.40 7.54 -0.40
CA ILE A 53 -10.70 8.20 -0.46
C ILE A 53 -11.79 7.14 -0.23
N SER A 54 -12.57 7.30 0.84
CA SER A 54 -13.68 6.42 1.19
C SER A 54 -15.00 7.16 1.05
N ASN A 55 -15.87 6.74 0.14
CA ASN A 55 -17.25 7.24 0.05
C ASN A 55 -18.16 6.11 0.58
N ASP A 56 -18.92 6.38 1.64
CA ASP A 56 -19.91 5.51 2.29
C ASP A 56 -20.08 4.11 1.64
N GLY A 57 -19.43 3.10 2.22
CA GLY A 57 -19.63 1.68 1.91
C GLY A 57 -18.81 1.09 0.77
N LYS A 58 -18.18 1.89 -0.10
CA LYS A 58 -17.18 1.38 -1.06
C LYS A 58 -15.93 2.21 -0.95
N ARG A 59 -14.88 1.61 -0.39
CA ARG A 59 -13.49 2.03 -0.61
C ARG A 59 -13.30 2.18 -2.11
N GLN A 60 -13.34 3.40 -2.61
CA GLN A 60 -12.99 3.72 -3.99
C GLN A 60 -11.46 3.86 -4.05
N GLY A 61 -10.77 2.90 -3.44
CA GLY A 61 -9.36 2.63 -3.67
C GLY A 61 -9.30 1.83 -4.95
N ALA A 62 -9.14 2.52 -6.08
CA ALA A 62 -8.62 1.90 -7.29
C ALA A 62 -7.19 1.38 -6.97
N GLY A 63 -6.86 0.10 -7.02
CA GLY A 63 -7.72 -1.08 -7.17
C GLY A 63 -8.49 -1.17 -8.49
N ARG A 64 -7.78 -1.11 -9.64
CA ARG A 64 -8.24 -1.57 -10.97
C ARG A 64 -9.32 -0.77 -11.70
N GLY A 65 -8.93 -0.19 -12.84
CA GLY A 65 -9.38 -0.71 -14.15
C GLY A 65 -8.11 -1.11 -14.90
N SER A 66 -7.83 -2.38 -15.17
CA SER A 66 -8.45 -3.13 -16.27
C SER A 66 -8.64 -4.62 -15.95
N THR A 67 -9.72 -5.16 -16.50
CA THR A 67 -9.83 -6.43 -17.22
C THR A 67 -8.58 -7.34 -17.21
N GLU A 68 -8.79 -8.58 -16.76
CA GLU A 68 -8.04 -9.77 -17.19
C GLU A 68 -6.52 -9.78 -16.94
N LYS A 69 -6.18 -10.02 -15.68
CA LYS A 69 -5.26 -11.12 -15.34
C LYS A 69 -5.31 -11.35 -13.84
N GLN A 70 -5.41 -12.63 -13.51
CA GLN A 70 -4.99 -13.16 -12.22
C GLN A 70 -3.63 -12.59 -11.83
N ASN A 71 -3.43 -12.49 -10.52
CA ASN A 71 -2.17 -12.30 -9.79
C ASN A 71 -1.93 -10.94 -9.13
N ASP A 72 -1.37 -11.12 -7.94
CA ASP A 72 -0.62 -10.21 -7.09
C ASP A 72 -1.34 -9.07 -6.39
N ALA A 73 -2.08 -9.47 -5.36
CA ALA A 73 -1.72 -9.01 -4.03
C ALA A 73 -0.22 -9.26 -3.79
N GLY A 74 0.62 -8.24 -3.85
CA GLY A 74 2.05 -8.46 -3.59
C GLY A 74 2.91 -7.33 -4.12
N LYS A 75 3.42 -6.48 -3.23
CA LYS A 75 4.68 -5.78 -3.52
C LYS A 75 5.71 -5.81 -2.39
N ASP A 76 5.44 -6.62 -1.36
CA ASP A 76 6.44 -7.11 -0.40
C ASP A 76 6.33 -8.64 -0.18
N SER A 77 5.45 -9.33 -0.93
CA SER A 77 5.30 -10.79 -0.88
C SER A 77 6.20 -11.49 -1.90
N SER A 78 6.41 -10.89 -3.07
CA SER A 78 7.09 -11.57 -4.18
C SER A 78 8.56 -11.91 -3.88
N THR A 79 9.22 -11.18 -2.99
CA THR A 79 10.57 -11.49 -2.49
C THR A 79 10.55 -12.49 -1.34
N LEU A 80 9.63 -12.35 -0.40
CA LEU A 80 9.47 -13.30 0.71
C LEU A 80 9.05 -14.69 0.23
N ASP A 81 8.05 -14.79 -0.65
CA ASP A 81 7.58 -16.05 -1.22
C ASP A 81 8.65 -16.73 -2.07
N ALA A 82 9.45 -15.95 -2.83
CA ALA A 82 10.57 -16.49 -3.58
C ALA A 82 11.63 -17.10 -2.65
N VAL A 83 12.03 -16.37 -1.59
CA VAL A 83 13.01 -16.85 -0.61
C VAL A 83 12.47 -18.06 0.16
N LYS A 84 11.19 -18.05 0.56
CA LYS A 84 10.50 -19.17 1.21
C LYS A 84 10.44 -20.41 0.30
N ALA A 85 10.12 -20.24 -0.98
CA ALA A 85 10.07 -21.32 -1.94
C ALA A 85 11.45 -21.98 -2.13
N GLU A 86 12.49 -21.16 -2.21
CA GLU A 86 13.86 -21.64 -2.41
C GLU A 86 14.43 -22.33 -1.15
N LEU A 87 14.13 -21.80 0.04
CA LEU A 87 14.40 -22.49 1.31
C LEU A 87 13.71 -23.85 1.39
N LYS A 88 12.45 -23.92 0.94
CA LYS A 88 11.68 -25.16 0.91
C LYS A 88 12.25 -26.17 -0.08
N GLU A 89 12.74 -25.72 -1.23
CA GLU A 89 13.42 -26.55 -2.23
C GLU A 89 14.73 -27.13 -1.69
N LEU A 90 15.47 -26.35 -0.90
CA LEU A 90 16.67 -26.80 -0.19
C LEU A 90 16.35 -27.66 1.06
N GLY A 91 15.07 -27.89 1.38
CA GLY A 91 14.65 -28.66 2.55
C GLY A 91 14.87 -27.95 3.89
N VAL A 92 15.09 -26.63 3.87
CA VAL A 92 15.32 -25.80 5.05
C VAL A 92 13.97 -25.42 5.67
N THR A 93 13.78 -25.74 6.95
CA THR A 93 12.59 -25.35 7.72
C THR A 93 12.66 -23.88 8.11
N PHE A 94 11.60 -23.14 7.80
CA PHE A 94 11.38 -21.75 8.19
C PHE A 94 9.96 -21.55 8.74
N SER A 95 9.77 -20.48 9.51
CA SER A 95 8.45 -20.08 10.03
C SER A 95 7.90 -18.85 9.32
N ASP A 96 6.58 -18.70 9.30
CA ASP A 96 5.91 -17.55 8.66
C ASP A 96 6.08 -16.24 9.43
N ASP A 97 6.43 -16.29 10.71
CA ASP A 97 6.80 -15.13 11.55
C ASP A 97 8.23 -14.61 11.29
N GLU A 98 9.07 -15.35 10.54
CA GLU A 98 10.45 -14.93 10.23
C GLU A 98 10.46 -13.83 9.16
N THR A 99 11.35 -12.85 9.34
CA THR A 99 11.49 -11.71 8.42
C THR A 99 12.32 -12.05 7.20
N LEU A 100 12.22 -11.23 6.14
CA LEU A 100 12.94 -11.45 4.86
C LEU A 100 14.44 -11.63 5.05
N GLU A 101 15.06 -10.80 5.89
CA GLU A 101 16.49 -10.89 6.20
C GLU A 101 16.87 -12.23 6.86
N GLN A 102 16.03 -12.76 7.76
CA GLN A 102 16.28 -14.04 8.42
C GLN A 102 16.17 -15.21 7.43
N LEU A 103 15.17 -15.16 6.55
CA LEU A 103 14.97 -16.17 5.51
C LEU A 103 16.10 -16.13 4.47
N GLN A 104 16.53 -14.94 4.05
CA GLN A 104 17.65 -14.80 3.11
C GLN A 104 18.97 -15.25 3.71
N ALA A 105 19.23 -14.97 4.99
CA ALA A 105 20.43 -15.45 5.68
C ALA A 105 20.48 -16.99 5.73
N LYS A 106 19.35 -17.65 6.02
CA LYS A 106 19.25 -19.11 5.99
C LYS A 106 19.45 -19.68 4.58
N LEU A 107 18.93 -19.00 3.56
CA LEU A 107 19.05 -19.41 2.16
C LEU A 107 20.52 -19.33 1.71
N ALA A 108 21.20 -18.25 2.06
CA ALA A 108 22.62 -18.09 1.80
C ALA A 108 23.46 -19.16 2.52
N GLN A 109 23.16 -19.44 3.79
CA GLN A 109 23.83 -20.47 4.57
C GLN A 109 23.61 -21.88 4.01
N ALA A 110 22.43 -22.18 3.46
CA ALA A 110 22.13 -23.49 2.90
C ALA A 110 22.76 -23.73 1.51
N LYS A 111 23.28 -22.67 0.87
CA LYS A 111 23.98 -22.74 -0.41
C LYS A 111 25.51 -22.71 -0.29
N GLU A 112 26.04 -22.42 0.90
CA GLU A 112 27.46 -22.52 1.24
C GLU A 112 27.84 -23.97 1.59
#